data_AF-A0A0Q8LT37-F1
#
_entry.id   AF-A0A0Q8LT37-F1
#
_cell.length_a   1.000
_cell.length_b   1.000
_cell.length_c   1.000
_cell.angle_alpha   90.00
_cell.angle_beta   90.00
_cell.angle_gamma   90.00
#
_symmetry.space_group_name_H-M   'P 1'
#
loop_
_entity.id
_entity.type
_entity.pdbx_description
1 polymer ?
#
loop_
_entity_poly.entity_id
_entity_poly.type
_entity_poly.pdbx_seq_one_letter_code
_entity_poly.pdbx_strand_id
1 'polypeptide(L)'
;MGVSAVAAGYIVNVDRATRQGQSLALVLANYFSMFTIVSTLLSAGALVAAATWARMHPERTREPLGIAVALAATTGPVLLLGVVYNVLLRGVPSEVAAADSAGIAMLDTYAVEVLHVIIPLYLLADLLFAGRRRGLPWWSLPVLTVYPLSWLLYTMVRGELVVDPSGAAAWWYPYPFLDPHGAGGWGSVLIYMAGIFAAFVAIGAGIIAIGRFRERRAMRHETVVEAGVLHG
;
A
#
# COMPACT_ATOMS: atom_id res chain seq x y z
N MET A 1 -5.70 8.67 -10.28
CA MET A 1 -5.39 9.12 -8.91
C MET A 1 -4.13 8.47 -8.37
N GLY A 2 -4.04 7.14 -8.21
CA GLY A 2 -2.80 6.51 -7.70
C GLY A 2 -1.57 6.74 -8.58
N VAL A 3 -1.66 6.43 -9.88
CA VAL A 3 -0.57 6.66 -10.83
C VAL A 3 -0.22 8.14 -10.98
N SER A 4 -1.19 9.05 -10.90
CA SER A 4 -0.94 10.49 -10.96
C SER A 4 -0.22 11.02 -9.72
N ALA A 5 -0.50 10.47 -8.53
CA ALA A 5 0.23 10.79 -7.31
C ALA A 5 1.67 10.25 -7.33
N VAL A 6 1.89 9.06 -7.92
CA VAL A 6 3.24 8.55 -8.19
C VAL A 6 3.97 9.47 -9.18
N ALA A 7 3.32 9.94 -10.24
CA ALA A 7 3.93 10.89 -11.17
C ALA A 7 4.26 12.23 -10.50
N ALA A 8 3.37 12.74 -9.63
CA ALA A 8 3.64 13.96 -8.86
C ALA A 8 4.85 13.78 -7.94
N GLY A 9 4.92 12.68 -7.18
CA GLY A 9 6.07 12.38 -6.33
C GLY A 9 7.37 12.20 -7.12
N TYR A 10 7.31 11.61 -8.31
CA TYR A 10 8.46 11.54 -9.23
C TYR A 10 8.96 12.94 -9.60
N ILE A 11 8.06 13.85 -10.03
CA ILE A 11 8.43 15.23 -10.39
C ILE A 11 9.08 15.95 -9.20
N VAL A 12 8.51 15.81 -8.01
CA VAL A 12 9.06 16.39 -6.76
C VAL A 12 10.48 15.88 -6.50
N ASN A 13 10.72 14.58 -6.65
CA ASN A 13 12.04 13.99 -6.41
C ASN A 13 13.07 14.39 -7.47
N VAL A 14 12.67 14.50 -8.74
CA VAL A 14 13.55 15.00 -9.82
C VAL A 14 13.97 16.45 -9.55
N ASP A 15 13.02 17.30 -9.18
CA ASP A 15 13.27 18.70 -8.87
C ASP A 15 14.21 18.86 -7.67
N ARG A 16 13.91 18.18 -6.55
CA ARG A 16 14.75 18.18 -5.34
C ARG A 16 16.17 17.68 -5.63
N ALA A 17 16.31 16.55 -6.33
CA ALA A 17 17.62 16.00 -6.69
C ALA A 17 18.44 16.97 -7.54
N THR A 18 17.81 17.61 -8.53
CA THR A 18 18.46 18.57 -9.42
C THR A 18 18.94 19.80 -8.66
N ARG A 19 18.09 20.37 -7.80
CA ARG A 19 18.43 21.54 -6.97
C ARG A 19 19.54 21.26 -5.97
N GLN A 20 19.58 20.05 -5.43
CA GLN A 20 20.59 19.64 -4.45
C GLN A 20 21.86 19.06 -5.09
N GLY A 21 21.94 18.97 -6.42
CA GLY A 21 23.09 18.37 -7.11
C GLY A 21 23.28 16.89 -6.81
N GLN A 22 22.21 16.18 -6.44
CA GLN A 22 22.25 14.76 -6.07
C GLN A 22 22.21 13.86 -7.31
N SER A 23 22.68 12.63 -7.15
CA SER A 23 22.55 11.60 -8.20
C SER A 23 21.08 11.27 -8.42
N LEU A 24 20.54 11.66 -9.58
CA LEU A 24 19.16 11.40 -9.94
C LEU A 24 18.84 9.90 -9.97
N ALA A 25 19.77 9.08 -10.48
CA ALA A 25 19.59 7.64 -10.54
C ALA A 25 19.41 7.03 -9.13
N LEU A 26 20.21 7.49 -8.17
CA LEU A 26 20.14 7.04 -6.78
C LEU A 26 18.85 7.48 -6.10
N VAL A 27 18.47 8.76 -6.23
CA VAL A 27 17.22 9.31 -5.69
C VAL A 27 16.01 8.58 -6.25
N LEU A 28 15.96 8.34 -7.57
CA LEU A 28 14.86 7.63 -8.18
C LEU A 28 14.83 6.15 -7.80
N ALA A 29 15.99 5.50 -7.68
CA ALA A 29 16.05 4.13 -7.18
C ALA A 29 15.49 4.05 -5.75
N ASN A 30 15.80 5.02 -4.89
CA ASN A 30 15.25 5.11 -3.53
C ASN A 30 13.73 5.34 -3.57
N TYR A 31 13.26 6.29 -4.39
CA TYR A 31 11.84 6.60 -4.56
C TYR A 31 11.02 5.37 -5.01
N PHE A 32 11.46 4.66 -6.05
CA PHE A 32 10.75 3.48 -6.54
C PHE A 32 10.91 2.25 -5.63
N SER A 33 11.86 2.28 -4.69
CA SER A 33 12.00 1.26 -3.64
C SER A 33 11.05 1.48 -2.47
N MET A 34 10.41 2.65 -2.36
CA MET A 34 9.47 2.95 -1.28
C MET A 34 8.27 1.99 -1.30
N PHE A 35 7.92 1.44 -0.13
CA PHE A 35 6.80 0.51 -0.01
C PHE A 35 5.49 1.11 -0.52
N THR A 36 5.29 2.41 -0.31
CA THR A 36 4.14 3.16 -0.80
C THR A 36 4.03 3.15 -2.31
N ILE A 37 5.14 3.36 -3.02
CA ILE A 37 5.14 3.43 -4.48
C ILE A 37 4.90 2.05 -5.08
N VAL A 38 5.62 1.03 -4.60
CA VAL A 38 5.43 -0.36 -5.04
C VAL A 38 4.00 -0.82 -4.78
N SER A 39 3.47 -0.63 -3.56
CA SER A 39 2.12 -1.07 -3.19
C SER A 39 1.04 -0.33 -3.97
N THR A 40 1.25 0.95 -4.29
CA THR A 40 0.30 1.73 -5.10
C THR A 40 0.26 1.24 -6.54
N LEU A 41 1.42 1.00 -7.16
CA LEU A 41 1.50 0.50 -8.53
C LEU A 41 0.92 -0.91 -8.64
N LEU A 42 1.23 -1.80 -7.69
CA LEU A 42 0.64 -3.14 -7.62
C LEU A 42 -0.88 -3.07 -7.42
N SER A 43 -1.38 -2.19 -6.54
CA SER A 43 -2.82 -2.00 -6.34
C SER A 43 -3.51 -1.51 -7.60
N ALA A 44 -2.91 -0.56 -8.33
CA ALA A 44 -3.44 -0.09 -9.60
C ALA A 44 -3.53 -1.24 -10.63
N GLY A 45 -2.48 -2.06 -10.73
CA GLY A 45 -2.47 -3.25 -11.58
C GLY A 45 -3.55 -4.28 -11.19
N ALA A 46 -3.68 -4.57 -9.89
CA ALA A 46 -4.69 -5.51 -9.37
C ALA A 46 -6.12 -5.02 -9.66
N LEU A 47 -6.40 -3.72 -9.48
CA LEU A 47 -7.68 -3.11 -9.81
C LEU A 47 -7.97 -3.15 -11.31
N VAL A 48 -6.97 -2.88 -12.16
CA VAL A 48 -7.11 -2.98 -13.63
C VAL A 48 -7.40 -4.42 -14.04
N ALA A 49 -6.70 -5.40 -13.47
CA ALA A 49 -6.95 -6.82 -13.72
C ALA A 49 -8.38 -7.22 -13.31
N ALA A 50 -8.81 -6.81 -12.12
CA ALA A 50 -10.16 -7.06 -11.62
C ALA A 50 -11.24 -6.41 -12.50
N ALA A 51 -11.06 -5.14 -12.88
CA ALA A 51 -11.99 -4.41 -13.74
C ALA A 51 -12.07 -5.01 -15.16
N THR A 52 -10.93 -5.43 -15.71
CA THR A 52 -10.86 -6.07 -17.03
C THR A 52 -11.56 -7.43 -16.99
N TRP A 53 -11.28 -8.24 -15.98
CA TRP A 53 -11.96 -9.52 -15.77
C TRP A 53 -13.47 -9.35 -15.64
N ALA A 54 -13.92 -8.39 -14.82
CA ALA A 54 -15.35 -8.12 -14.60
C ALA A 54 -16.09 -7.64 -15.85
N ARG A 55 -15.40 -6.94 -16.76
CA ARG A 55 -15.97 -6.54 -18.07
C ARG A 55 -16.07 -7.72 -19.04
N MET A 56 -15.10 -8.63 -19.03
CA MET A 56 -15.10 -9.81 -19.91
C MET A 56 -16.09 -10.89 -19.49
N HIS A 57 -16.52 -10.89 -18.22
CA HIS A 57 -17.47 -11.86 -17.67
C HIS A 57 -18.66 -11.12 -17.06
N PRO A 58 -19.61 -10.61 -17.87
CA PRO A 58 -20.73 -9.80 -17.39
C PRO A 58 -21.75 -10.62 -16.59
N GLU A 59 -21.87 -11.92 -16.85
CA GLU A 59 -22.60 -12.86 -16.00
C GLU A 59 -22.10 -12.77 -14.55
N ARG A 60 -22.98 -13.03 -13.56
CA ARG A 60 -22.66 -12.99 -12.11
C ARG A 60 -21.70 -14.11 -11.67
N THR A 61 -20.66 -14.36 -12.43
CA THR A 61 -19.59 -15.29 -12.10
C THR A 61 -18.79 -14.77 -10.93
N ARG A 62 -18.38 -15.70 -10.08
CA ARG A 62 -17.56 -15.44 -8.91
C ARG A 62 -16.16 -15.03 -9.34
N GLU A 63 -15.62 -13.99 -8.68
CA GLU A 63 -14.24 -13.53 -8.90
C GLU A 63 -13.22 -14.69 -8.76
N PRO A 64 -12.23 -14.81 -9.66
CA PRO A 64 -11.19 -15.81 -9.59
C PRO A 64 -10.36 -15.63 -8.32
N LEU A 65 -9.92 -16.75 -7.73
CA LEU A 65 -9.11 -16.70 -6.50
C LEU A 65 -7.85 -15.85 -6.65
N GLY A 66 -7.19 -15.91 -7.82
CA GLY A 66 -5.99 -15.12 -8.09
C GLY A 66 -6.24 -13.61 -8.03
N ILE A 67 -7.36 -13.12 -8.57
CA ILE A 67 -7.74 -11.70 -8.52
C ILE A 67 -8.07 -11.30 -7.08
N ALA A 68 -8.85 -12.12 -6.38
CA ALA A 68 -9.22 -11.87 -4.99
C ALA A 68 -7.99 -11.80 -4.07
N VAL A 69 -7.03 -12.72 -4.24
CA VAL A 69 -5.76 -12.73 -3.49
C VAL A 69 -4.92 -11.53 -3.88
N ALA A 70 -4.78 -11.19 -5.16
CA ALA A 70 -4.03 -10.02 -5.60
C ALA A 70 -4.58 -8.73 -5.00
N LEU A 71 -5.90 -8.51 -5.06
CA LEU A 71 -6.53 -7.35 -4.46
C LEU A 71 -6.32 -7.31 -2.94
N ALA A 72 -6.46 -8.44 -2.22
CA ALA A 72 -6.22 -8.47 -0.78
C ALA A 72 -4.74 -8.22 -0.43
N ALA A 73 -3.82 -8.79 -1.21
CA ALA A 73 -2.38 -8.68 -1.03
C ALA A 73 -1.86 -7.26 -1.27
N THR A 74 -2.58 -6.44 -2.03
CA THR A 74 -2.24 -5.03 -2.26
C THR A 74 -3.06 -4.07 -1.39
N THR A 75 -4.33 -4.37 -1.11
CA THR A 75 -5.18 -3.57 -0.20
C THR A 75 -4.64 -3.57 1.23
N GLY A 76 -4.25 -4.72 1.78
CA GLY A 76 -3.71 -4.78 3.14
C GLY A 76 -2.53 -3.83 3.37
N PRO A 77 -1.48 -3.87 2.53
CA PRO A 77 -0.35 -2.96 2.62
C PRO A 77 -0.72 -1.49 2.48
N VAL A 78 -1.62 -1.14 1.56
CA VAL A 78 -2.02 0.26 1.37
C VAL A 78 -2.84 0.78 2.56
N LEU A 79 -3.70 -0.05 3.17
CA LEU A 79 -4.38 0.32 4.41
C LEU A 79 -3.39 0.49 5.56
N LEU A 80 -2.41 -0.42 5.68
CA LEU A 80 -1.34 -0.30 6.66
C LEU A 80 -0.55 1.00 6.49
N LEU A 81 -0.20 1.36 5.25
CA LEU A 81 0.49 2.61 4.93
C LEU A 81 -0.34 3.83 5.33
N GLY A 82 -1.65 3.81 5.10
CA GLY A 82 -2.54 4.85 5.58
C GLY A 82 -2.49 5.01 7.11
N VAL A 83 -2.51 3.90 7.86
CA VAL A 83 -2.40 3.93 9.32
C VAL A 83 -1.02 4.42 9.77
N VAL A 84 0.06 3.80 9.28
CA VAL A 84 1.44 4.11 9.66
C VAL A 84 1.78 5.56 9.37
N TYR A 85 1.42 6.07 8.19
CA TYR A 85 1.66 7.47 7.86
C TYR A 85 0.94 8.41 8.83
N ASN A 86 -0.37 8.22 9.02
CA ASN A 86 -1.17 9.14 9.83
C ASN A 86 -0.80 9.10 11.32
N VAL A 87 -0.29 7.98 11.82
CA VAL A 87 0.10 7.81 13.23
C VAL A 87 1.57 8.19 13.49
N LEU A 88 2.48 7.85 12.57
CA LEU A 88 3.93 7.92 12.82
C LEU A 88 4.67 8.98 11.99
N LEU A 89 4.15 9.38 10.83
CA LEU A 89 4.91 10.20 9.86
C LEU A 89 4.24 11.54 9.51
N ARG A 90 2.96 11.70 9.80
CA ARG A 90 2.21 12.90 9.45
C ARG A 90 2.72 14.11 10.23
N GLY A 91 2.90 15.22 9.53
CA GLY A 91 3.36 16.48 10.14
C GLY A 91 4.87 16.53 10.39
N VAL A 92 5.65 15.65 9.76
CA VAL A 92 7.12 15.69 9.78
C VAL A 92 7.62 16.09 8.38
N PRO A 93 7.78 17.39 8.07
CA PRO A 93 8.33 17.81 6.79
C PRO A 93 9.80 17.40 6.68
N SER A 94 10.24 16.95 5.51
CA SER A 94 11.67 16.87 5.24
C SER A 94 12.26 18.28 5.20
N GLU A 95 13.47 18.50 5.71
CA GLU A 95 14.16 19.80 5.63
C GLU A 95 14.24 20.32 4.19
N VAL A 96 14.41 19.41 3.23
CA VAL A 96 14.43 19.69 1.80
C VAL A 96 13.14 20.35 1.30
N ALA A 97 11.99 19.99 1.89
CA ALA A 97 10.70 20.52 1.50
C ALA A 97 10.54 22.01 1.86
N ALA A 98 11.32 22.53 2.82
CA ALA A 98 11.29 23.95 3.19
C ALA A 98 11.79 24.87 2.07
N ALA A 99 12.61 24.35 1.15
CA ALA A 99 13.15 25.07 0.00
C ALA A 99 12.36 24.83 -1.29
N ASP A 100 11.24 24.10 -1.23
CA ASP A 100 10.43 23.85 -2.41
C ASP A 100 9.73 25.11 -2.90
N SER A 101 9.66 25.27 -4.23
CA SER A 101 8.77 26.27 -4.81
C SER A 101 7.30 25.94 -4.48
N ALA A 102 6.42 26.94 -4.53
CA ALA A 102 5.00 26.74 -4.25
C ALA A 102 4.38 25.60 -5.09
N GLY A 103 4.76 25.49 -6.38
CA GLY A 103 4.28 24.41 -7.25
C GLY A 103 4.74 23.01 -6.83
N ILE A 104 6.01 22.88 -6.41
CA ILE A 104 6.57 21.60 -5.96
C ILE A 104 5.97 21.19 -4.60
N ALA A 105 5.83 22.14 -3.67
CA ALA A 105 5.17 21.89 -2.39
C ALA A 105 3.71 21.44 -2.56
N MET A 106 2.98 22.00 -3.54
CA MET A 106 1.62 21.55 -3.89
C MET A 106 1.61 20.13 -4.45
N LEU A 107 2.55 19.77 -5.33
CA LEU A 107 2.66 18.41 -5.88
C LEU A 107 3.04 17.39 -4.80
N ASP A 108 3.93 17.75 -3.88
CA ASP A 108 4.32 16.89 -2.76
C ASP A 108 3.14 16.64 -1.82
N THR A 109 2.43 17.71 -1.43
CA THR A 109 1.20 17.59 -0.62
C THR A 109 0.15 16.73 -1.30
N TYR A 110 -0.09 16.95 -2.60
CA TYR A 110 -1.01 16.12 -3.38
C TYR A 110 -0.58 14.65 -3.40
N ALA A 111 0.70 14.38 -3.68
CA ALA A 111 1.22 13.01 -3.72
C ALA A 111 1.04 12.32 -2.37
N VAL A 112 1.46 12.96 -1.28
CA VAL A 112 1.39 12.43 0.08
C VAL A 112 -0.05 12.14 0.51
N GLU A 113 -0.96 13.11 0.35
CA GLU A 113 -2.36 12.95 0.75
C GLU A 113 -3.09 11.90 -0.11
N VAL A 114 -2.83 11.86 -1.43
CA VAL A 114 -3.44 10.84 -2.27
C VAL A 114 -2.93 9.45 -1.91
N LEU A 115 -1.62 9.27 -1.72
CA LEU A 115 -1.02 7.97 -1.44
C LEU A 115 -1.37 7.42 -0.04
N HIS A 116 -1.55 8.28 0.96
CA HIS A 116 -1.72 7.85 2.35
C HIS A 116 -3.10 8.13 2.95
N VAL A 117 -3.98 8.84 2.24
CA VAL A 117 -5.35 9.10 2.69
C VAL A 117 -6.35 8.67 1.62
N ILE A 118 -6.30 9.25 0.43
CA ILE A 118 -7.34 9.03 -0.58
C ILE A 118 -7.35 7.59 -1.11
N ILE A 119 -6.20 7.01 -1.48
CA ILE A 119 -6.14 5.63 -1.98
C ILE A 119 -6.49 4.62 -0.88
N PRO A 120 -5.96 4.71 0.37
CA PRO A 120 -6.40 3.84 1.45
C PRO A 120 -7.92 3.88 1.67
N LEU A 121 -8.53 5.07 1.70
CA LEU A 121 -9.98 5.21 1.84
C LEU A 121 -10.74 4.62 0.65
N TYR A 122 -10.24 4.81 -0.57
CA TYR A 122 -10.81 4.21 -1.77
C TYR A 122 -10.79 2.68 -1.70
N LEU A 123 -9.66 2.07 -1.33
CA LEU A 123 -9.55 0.61 -1.21
C LEU A 123 -10.36 0.06 -0.03
N LEU A 124 -10.51 0.82 1.05
CA LEU A 124 -11.43 0.48 2.13
C LEU A 124 -12.88 0.51 1.65
N ALA A 125 -13.29 1.56 0.93
CA ALA A 125 -14.62 1.64 0.35
C ALA A 125 -14.87 0.49 -0.64
N ASP A 126 -13.89 0.17 -1.49
CA ASP A 126 -13.98 -0.95 -2.41
C ASP A 126 -14.12 -2.29 -1.67
N LEU A 127 -13.35 -2.52 -0.61
CA LEU A 127 -13.47 -3.68 0.27
C LEU A 127 -14.86 -3.80 0.91
N LEU A 128 -15.48 -2.68 1.30
CA LEU A 128 -16.78 -2.64 1.99
C LEU A 128 -17.98 -2.73 1.04
N PHE A 129 -17.86 -2.18 -0.17
CA PHE A 129 -19.01 -1.95 -1.05
C PHE A 129 -18.95 -2.70 -2.39
N ALA A 130 -17.79 -3.15 -2.89
CA ALA A 130 -17.71 -3.81 -4.20
C ALA A 130 -18.48 -5.15 -4.21
N GLY A 131 -19.50 -5.28 -5.05
CA GLY A 131 -20.47 -6.38 -4.98
C GLY A 131 -19.97 -7.75 -5.44
N ARG A 132 -18.87 -7.81 -6.20
CA ARG A 132 -18.41 -9.05 -6.87
C ARG A 132 -17.20 -9.72 -6.20
N ARG A 133 -16.76 -9.20 -5.04
CA ARG A 133 -15.54 -9.69 -4.37
C ARG A 133 -15.75 -11.08 -3.77
N ARG A 134 -14.80 -11.98 -4.06
CA ARG A 134 -14.79 -13.32 -3.48
C ARG A 134 -14.35 -13.29 -2.02
N GLY A 135 -15.03 -14.06 -1.17
CA GLY A 135 -14.57 -14.33 0.18
C GLY A 135 -13.31 -15.19 0.18
N LEU A 136 -12.24 -14.71 0.81
CA LEU A 136 -11.00 -15.49 0.91
C LEU A 136 -11.08 -16.55 2.03
N PRO A 137 -10.41 -17.69 1.87
CA PRO A 137 -10.20 -18.64 2.96
C PRO A 137 -9.11 -18.13 3.93
N TRP A 138 -9.14 -18.59 5.18
CA TRP A 138 -8.17 -18.15 6.20
C TRP A 138 -6.72 -18.55 5.90
N TRP A 139 -6.49 -19.61 5.12
CA TRP A 139 -5.15 -19.97 4.67
C TRP A 139 -4.52 -18.88 3.78
N SER A 140 -5.32 -17.99 3.19
CA SER A 140 -4.77 -16.87 2.43
C SER A 140 -4.02 -15.88 3.31
N LEU A 141 -4.28 -15.80 4.62
CA LEU A 141 -3.64 -14.85 5.53
C LEU A 141 -2.09 -14.94 5.50
N PRO A 142 -1.46 -16.11 5.72
CA PRO A 142 0.00 -16.22 5.58
C PRO A 142 0.48 -15.89 4.15
N VAL A 143 -0.30 -16.17 3.11
CA VAL A 143 0.06 -15.80 1.72
C VAL A 143 0.11 -14.27 1.56
N LEU A 144 -0.81 -13.53 2.19
CA LEU A 144 -0.81 -12.06 2.14
C LEU A 144 0.45 -11.44 2.78
N THR A 145 1.11 -12.16 3.70
CA THR A 145 2.34 -11.68 4.36
C THR A 145 3.60 -11.80 3.51
N VAL A 146 3.59 -12.64 2.47
CA VAL A 146 4.78 -12.92 1.66
C VAL A 146 5.32 -11.65 1.01
N TYR A 147 4.46 -10.84 0.39
CA TYR A 147 4.87 -9.61 -0.27
C TYR A 147 5.48 -8.58 0.69
N PRO A 148 4.81 -8.17 1.79
CA PRO A 148 5.38 -7.21 2.74
C PRO A 148 6.67 -7.69 3.40
N LEU A 149 6.77 -8.98 3.74
CA LEU A 149 7.98 -9.55 4.33
C LEU A 149 9.14 -9.59 3.33
N SER A 150 8.86 -9.86 2.06
CA SER A 150 9.86 -9.81 0.99
C SER A 150 10.38 -8.39 0.79
N TRP A 151 9.49 -7.39 0.79
CA TRP A 151 9.88 -5.99 0.73
C TRP A 151 10.70 -5.58 1.96
N LEU A 152 10.31 -6.01 3.15
CA LEU A 152 11.03 -5.72 4.39
C LEU A 152 12.46 -6.29 4.33
N LEU A 153 12.62 -7.56 3.95
CA LEU A 153 13.93 -8.18 3.79
C LEU A 153 14.78 -7.43 2.75
N TYR A 154 14.19 -7.13 1.60
CA TYR A 154 14.85 -6.34 0.55
C TYR A 154 15.34 -4.98 1.09
N THR A 155 14.49 -4.25 1.81
CA THR A 155 14.81 -2.93 2.37
C THR A 155 15.90 -3.02 3.42
N MET A 156 15.88 -4.03 4.29
CA MET A 156 16.91 -4.17 5.32
C MET A 156 18.28 -4.49 4.72
N VAL A 157 18.33 -5.32 3.68
CA VAL A 157 19.58 -5.62 2.97
C VAL A 157 20.05 -4.42 2.15
N ARG A 158 19.14 -3.79 1.38
CA ARG A 158 19.46 -2.63 0.55
C ARG A 158 19.90 -1.44 1.39
N GLY A 159 19.33 -1.26 2.58
CA GLY A 159 19.58 -0.09 3.41
C GLY A 159 21.05 0.08 3.77
N GLU A 160 21.73 -1.02 4.10
CA GLU A 160 23.17 -1.03 4.40
C GLU A 160 24.06 -0.90 3.15
N LEU A 161 23.52 -1.18 1.96
CA LEU A 161 24.29 -1.22 0.70
C LEU A 161 24.20 0.08 -0.10
N VAL A 162 23.31 0.99 0.29
CA VAL A 162 22.98 2.18 -0.49
C VAL A 162 23.28 3.42 0.34
N VAL A 163 24.18 4.27 -0.17
CA VAL A 163 24.51 5.57 0.41
C VAL A 163 23.32 6.54 0.39
N ASP A 164 23.25 7.40 1.41
CA ASP A 164 22.32 8.52 1.40
C ASP A 164 22.61 9.44 0.20
N PRO A 165 21.59 9.82 -0.61
CA PRO A 165 21.80 10.72 -1.75
C PRO A 165 22.43 12.07 -1.42
N SER A 166 22.27 12.56 -0.19
CA SER A 166 22.91 13.78 0.32
C SER A 166 24.39 13.59 0.68
N GLY A 167 24.86 12.34 0.78
CA GLY A 167 26.19 12.00 1.27
C GLY A 167 26.33 12.06 2.80
N ALA A 168 25.24 12.30 3.54
CA ALA A 168 25.28 12.40 5.00
C ALA A 168 25.59 11.07 5.71
N ALA A 169 25.28 9.94 5.08
CA ALA A 169 25.49 8.61 5.64
C ALA A 169 25.89 7.59 4.57
N ALA A 170 26.59 6.53 5.00
CA ALA A 170 26.99 5.41 4.16
C ALA A 170 25.84 4.43 3.86
N TRP A 171 24.68 4.62 4.50
CA TRP A 171 23.48 3.80 4.42
C TRP A 171 22.27 4.70 4.13
N TRP A 172 21.16 4.09 3.72
CA TRP A 172 19.90 4.78 3.46
C TRP A 172 18.72 3.87 3.76
N TYR A 173 17.93 4.24 4.76
CA TYR A 173 16.66 3.58 5.05
C TYR A 173 15.49 4.45 4.64
N PRO A 174 14.42 3.88 4.04
CA PRO A 174 13.26 4.64 3.59
C PRO A 174 12.47 5.26 4.75
N TYR A 175 12.63 4.73 5.96
CA TYR A 175 11.90 5.16 7.14
C TYR A 175 12.84 5.18 8.37
N PRO A 176 12.81 6.23 9.20
CA PRO A 176 13.66 6.31 10.39
C PRO A 176 13.47 5.15 11.38
N PHE A 177 12.23 4.62 11.48
CA PHE A 177 11.93 3.48 12.35
C PHE A 177 12.47 2.13 11.85
N LEU A 178 13.02 2.08 10.63
CA LEU A 178 13.74 0.93 10.10
C LEU A 178 15.26 1.10 10.16
N ASP A 179 15.76 2.29 10.52
CA ASP A 179 17.19 2.60 10.55
C ASP A 179 17.83 2.11 11.87
N PRO A 180 18.71 1.09 11.85
CA PRO A 180 19.38 0.59 13.04
C PRO A 180 20.54 1.48 13.50
N HIS A 181 20.92 2.51 12.74
CA HIS A 181 21.99 3.44 13.10
C HIS A 181 21.51 4.62 13.95
N GLY A 182 20.19 4.77 14.10
CA GLY A 182 19.59 5.75 15.00
C GLY A 182 19.80 5.42 16.49
N ALA A 183 19.43 6.35 17.38
CA ALA A 183 19.67 6.26 18.82
C ALA A 183 19.08 4.98 19.49
N GLY A 184 18.02 4.40 18.93
CA GLY A 184 17.38 3.19 19.44
C GLY A 184 17.99 1.87 18.95
N GLY A 185 18.91 1.93 17.99
CA GLY A 185 19.57 0.76 17.42
C GLY A 185 18.62 -0.29 16.84
N TRP A 186 19.13 -1.51 16.69
CA TRP A 186 18.35 -2.69 16.32
C TRP A 186 17.18 -2.99 17.25
N GLY A 187 17.28 -2.66 18.54
CA GLY A 187 16.21 -2.90 19.51
C GLY A 187 14.92 -2.16 19.12
N SER A 188 15.05 -0.87 18.80
CA SER A 188 13.92 -0.05 18.32
C SER A 188 13.36 -0.58 17.00
N VAL A 189 14.24 -0.89 16.03
CA VAL A 189 13.84 -1.42 14.72
C VAL A 189 13.00 -2.69 14.85
N LEU A 190 13.44 -3.65 15.67
CA LEU A 190 12.72 -4.90 15.88
C LEU A 190 11.34 -4.69 16.52
N ILE A 191 11.21 -3.73 17.45
CA ILE A 191 9.92 -3.37 18.06
C ILE A 191 8.96 -2.80 17.00
N TYR A 192 9.43 -1.86 16.18
CA TYR A 192 8.61 -1.29 15.10
C TYR A 192 8.21 -2.35 14.07
N MET A 193 9.15 -3.20 13.64
CA MET A 193 8.87 -4.31 12.74
C MET A 193 7.78 -5.24 13.30
N ALA A 194 7.92 -5.65 14.57
CA ALA A 194 6.94 -6.53 15.22
C ALA A 194 5.56 -5.87 15.34
N GLY A 195 5.50 -4.61 15.77
CA GLY A 195 4.24 -3.86 15.93
C GLY A 195 3.53 -3.62 14.60
N ILE A 196 4.25 -3.18 13.57
CA ILE A 196 3.71 -2.94 12.23
C ILE A 196 3.28 -4.27 11.59
N PHE A 197 4.06 -5.34 11.77
CA PHE A 197 3.67 -6.67 11.28
C PHE A 197 2.40 -7.19 11.96
N ALA A 198 2.27 -7.02 13.28
CA ALA A 198 1.05 -7.38 14.00
C ALA A 198 -0.17 -6.60 13.49
N ALA A 199 -0.02 -5.29 13.28
CA ALA A 199 -1.06 -4.45 12.68
C ALA A 199 -1.43 -4.91 11.25
N PHE A 200 -0.44 -5.29 10.45
CA PHE A 200 -0.66 -5.84 9.10
C PHE A 200 -1.46 -7.15 9.13
N VAL A 201 -1.09 -8.08 10.02
CA VAL A 201 -1.82 -9.35 10.19
C VAL A 201 -3.26 -9.09 10.63
N ALA A 202 -3.49 -8.13 11.53
CA ALA A 202 -4.84 -7.74 11.95
C ALA A 202 -5.66 -7.16 10.78
N ILE A 203 -5.08 -6.29 9.95
CA ILE A 203 -5.72 -5.76 8.74
C ILE A 203 -6.04 -6.89 7.76
N GLY A 204 -5.08 -7.79 7.49
CA GLY A 204 -5.28 -8.94 6.61
C GLY A 204 -6.40 -9.85 7.10
N ALA A 205 -6.46 -10.12 8.41
CA ALA A 205 -7.55 -10.88 9.03
C ALA A 205 -8.90 -10.16 8.88
N GLY A 206 -8.93 -8.83 9.04
CA GLY A 206 -10.12 -7.99 8.81
C GLY A 206 -10.61 -8.07 7.37
N ILE A 207 -9.72 -7.97 6.37
CA ILE A 207 -10.05 -8.12 4.95
C ILE A 207 -10.72 -9.47 4.68
N ILE A 208 -10.14 -10.56 5.20
CA ILE A 208 -10.68 -11.91 5.04
C ILE A 208 -12.05 -12.02 5.72
N ALA A 209 -12.18 -11.54 6.96
CA ALA A 209 -13.43 -11.59 7.72
C ALA A 209 -14.56 -10.85 7.00
N ILE A 210 -14.31 -9.62 6.54
CA ILE A 210 -15.28 -8.79 5.80
C ILE A 210 -15.69 -9.49 4.51
N GLY A 211 -14.72 -9.97 3.71
CA GLY A 211 -15.01 -10.67 2.45
C GLY A 211 -15.89 -11.91 2.66
N ARG A 212 -15.58 -12.73 3.67
CA ARG A 212 -16.37 -13.92 4.01
C ARG A 212 -17.78 -13.58 4.50
N PHE A 213 -17.92 -12.55 5.34
CA PHE A 213 -19.21 -12.10 5.83
C PHE A 213 -20.12 -11.64 4.69
N ARG A 214 -19.58 -10.84 3.77
CA ARG A 214 -20.31 -10.31 2.61
C ARG A 214 -20.74 -11.41 1.66
N GLU A 215 -19.84 -12.35 1.35
CA GLU A 215 -20.15 -13.51 0.50
C GLU A 215 -21.30 -14.35 1.09
N ARG A 216 -21.27 -14.65 2.40
CA ARG A 216 -22.35 -15.39 3.08
C ARG A 216 -23.68 -14.65 3.01
N ARG A 217 -23.67 -13.32 3.15
CA ARG A 217 -24.90 -12.49 3.11
C ARG A 217 -25.52 -12.46 1.72
N ALA A 218 -24.69 -12.41 0.67
CA ALA A 218 -25.15 -12.46 -0.72
C ALA A 218 -25.83 -13.80 -1.03
N MET A 219 -25.18 -14.92 -0.69
CA MET A 219 -25.75 -16.26 -0.89
C MET A 219 -27.10 -16.43 -0.17
N ARG A 220 -27.22 -15.94 1.08
CA ARG A 220 -28.48 -16.00 1.82
C ARG A 220 -29.61 -15.20 1.16
N HIS A 221 -29.29 -14.08 0.52
CA HIS A 221 -30.28 -13.27 -0.18
C HIS A 221 -30.81 -13.98 -1.43
N GLU A 222 -29.93 -14.60 -2.21
CA GLU A 222 -30.31 -15.39 -3.39
C GLU A 222 -31.23 -16.56 -3.03
N THR A 223 -30.90 -17.33 -1.97
CA THR A 223 -31.76 -18.45 -1.52
C THR A 223 -33.16 -17.99 -1.09
N VAL A 224 -33.28 -16.83 -0.42
CA VAL A 224 -34.59 -16.28 0.00
C VAL A 224 -35.43 -15.84 -1.20
N VAL A 225 -34.79 -15.23 -2.20
CA VAL A 225 -35.48 -14.80 -3.44
C VAL A 225 -35.97 -16.02 -4.23
N GLU A 226 -35.14 -17.05 -4.40
CA GLU A 226 -35.55 -18.29 -5.08
C GLU A 226 -36.71 -18.99 -4.36
N ALA A 227 -36.67 -19.09 -3.02
CA ALA A 227 -37.76 -19.68 -2.25
C ALA A 227 -39.07 -18.87 -2.36
N GLY A 228 -38.99 -17.54 -2.43
CA GLY A 228 -40.16 -16.67 -2.61
C GLY A 228 -40.81 -16.80 -3.99
N VAL A 229 -40.01 -17.02 -5.05
CA VAL A 229 -40.51 -17.21 -6.43
C VAL A 229 -41.18 -18.58 -6.61
N LEU A 230 -40.73 -19.62 -5.91
CA LEU A 230 -41.30 -20.96 -6.01
C LEU A 230 -42.64 -21.14 -5.25
N HIS A 231 -42.98 -20.20 -4.36
CA HIS A 231 -44.17 -20.28 -3.50
C HIS A 231 -45.22 -19.20 -3.79
N GLY A 232 -45.04 -18.36 -4.82
CA GLY A 232 -46.00 -17.36 -5.29
C GLY A 232 -46.53 -17.70 -6.68
#